data_AF-A0A2P2LK84-F1
#
_entry.id   AF-A0A2P2LK84-F1
#
_cell.length_a   1.000
_cell.length_b   1.000
_cell.length_c   1.000
_cell.angle_alpha   90.00
_cell.angle_beta   90.00
_cell.angle_gamma   90.00
#
_symmetry.space_group_name_H-M   'P 1'
#
loop_
_entity.id
_entity.type
_entity.pdbx_description
1 polymer ?
#
loop_
_entity_poly.entity_id
_entity_poly.type
_entity_poly.pdbx_seq_one_letter_code
_entity_poly.pdbx_strand_id
1 'polypeptide(L)' 'MGMLAVEGSYDKMEALLNHDIHPVDILLMLAASEGDKPKIEELLRAGASYNVKDADGRTALDRANEDIKDFILGFSVQKT' A
#
# COMPACT_ATOMS: atom_id res chain seq x y z
N MET A 1 33.90 12.19 -13.40
CA MET A 1 32.66 11.72 -14.05
C MET A 1 31.66 11.48 -12.93
N GLY A 2 30.81 12.47 -12.64
CA GLY A 2 29.85 12.42 -11.53
C GLY A 2 28.57 11.73 -12.01
N MET A 3 28.18 10.67 -11.30
CA MET A 3 26.88 10.02 -11.48
C MET A 3 25.78 11.00 -11.09
N LEU A 4 24.97 11.44 -12.06
CA LEU A 4 23.67 12.05 -11.80
C LEU A 4 22.70 10.90 -11.47
N ALA A 5 22.68 10.47 -10.21
CA ALA A 5 21.57 9.70 -9.70
C ALA A 5 20.36 10.62 -9.69
N VAL A 6 19.36 10.29 -10.49
CA VAL A 6 18.10 11.03 -10.63
C VAL A 6 17.41 11.06 -9.26
N GLU A 7 17.47 12.23 -8.59
CA GLU A 7 16.85 12.55 -7.30
C GLU A 7 15.32 12.44 -7.38
N GLY A 8 14.77 11.27 -7.07
CA GLY A 8 13.32 11.20 -6.87
C GLY A 8 12.72 9.81 -6.80
N SER A 9 13.44 8.76 -7.23
CA SER A 9 12.94 7.38 -7.10
C SER A 9 13.32 6.71 -5.78
N TYR A 10 14.40 7.15 -5.11
CA TYR A 10 14.84 6.55 -3.84
C TYR A 10 14.17 7.19 -2.62
N ASP A 11 13.81 8.47 -2.68
CA ASP A 11 13.18 9.19 -1.56
C ASP A 11 11.85 8.58 -1.13
N LYS A 12 11.07 8.02 -2.07
CA LYS A 12 9.81 7.35 -1.72
C LYS A 12 10.08 6.08 -0.92
N MET A 13 11.03 5.24 -1.35
CA MET A 13 11.34 4.01 -0.61
C MET A 13 12.02 4.27 0.73
N GLU A 14 12.87 5.29 0.84
CA GLU A 14 13.45 5.71 2.13
C GLU A 14 12.43 6.39 3.05
N ALA A 15 11.53 7.24 2.53
CA ALA A 15 10.45 7.83 3.34
C ALA A 15 9.48 6.76 3.86
N LEU A 16 9.27 5.70 3.07
CA LEU A 16 8.48 4.54 3.44
C LEU A 16 9.15 3.64 4.48
N LEU A 17 10.48 3.67 4.60
CA LEU A 17 11.26 2.97 5.65
C LEU A 17 11.45 3.84 6.91
N ASN A 18 11.45 5.17 6.78
CA ASN A 18 11.60 6.11 7.90
C ASN A 18 10.29 6.42 8.62
N HIS A 19 9.14 6.31 7.95
CA HIS A 19 7.86 6.23 8.63
C HIS A 19 7.64 4.79 9.11
N ASP A 20 7.10 4.62 10.30
CA ASP A 20 6.76 3.35 10.98
C ASP A 20 5.68 2.52 10.23
N ILE A 21 5.71 2.54 8.91
CA ILE A 21 4.78 1.87 8.00
C ILE A 21 5.36 0.49 7.72
N HIS A 22 4.57 -0.55 7.96
CA HIS A 22 5.05 -1.89 7.67
C HIS A 22 5.17 -2.08 6.14
N PRO A 23 6.22 -2.77 5.67
CA PRO A 23 6.39 -3.06 4.24
C PRO A 23 5.15 -3.72 3.61
N VAL A 24 4.42 -4.52 4.40
CA VAL A 24 3.19 -5.19 3.97
C VAL A 24 2.04 -4.21 3.67
N ASP A 25 1.96 -3.08 4.37
CA ASP A 25 0.94 -2.05 4.16
C ASP A 25 1.18 -1.31 2.83
N ILE A 26 2.46 -1.10 2.51
CA ILE A 26 2.90 -0.51 1.25
C ILE A 26 2.57 -1.44 0.09
N LEU A 27 2.88 -2.73 0.25
CA LEU A 27 2.52 -3.75 -0.74
C LEU A 27 1.01 -3.79 -0.98
N LEU A 28 0.22 -3.57 0.08
CA LEU A 28 -1.24 -3.50 -0.04
C LEU A 28 -1.68 -2.27 -0.82
N MET A 29 -1.06 -1.11 -0.62
CA MET A 29 -1.34 0.09 -1.43
C MET A 29 -1.02 -0.13 -2.92
N LEU A 30 0.10 -0.78 -3.22
CA LEU A 30 0.47 -1.08 -4.61
C LEU A 30 -0.52 -2.05 -5.24
N ALA A 31 -0.85 -3.15 -4.55
CA ALA A 31 -1.83 -4.12 -5.03
C ALA A 31 -3.22 -3.49 -5.20
N ALA A 32 -3.62 -2.59 -4.31
CA ALA A 32 -4.86 -1.82 -4.39
C ALA A 32 -4.90 -0.89 -5.63
N SER A 33 -3.78 -0.25 -5.95
CA SER A 33 -3.65 0.60 -7.14
C SER A 33 -3.64 -0.22 -8.44
N GLU A 34 -3.07 -1.42 -8.42
CA GLU A 34 -3.04 -2.35 -9.56
C GLU A 34 -4.39 -3.09 -9.74
N GLY A 35 -5.22 -3.14 -8.69
CA GLY A 35 -6.47 -3.90 -8.67
C GLY A 35 -6.28 -5.41 -8.57
N ASP A 36 -5.13 -5.85 -8.05
CA ASP A 36 -4.76 -7.26 -7.91
C ASP A 36 -5.45 -7.89 -6.69
N LYS A 37 -6.72 -8.30 -6.87
CA LYS A 37 -7.53 -8.91 -5.80
C LYS A 37 -6.86 -10.10 -5.10
N PRO A 38 -6.27 -11.09 -5.80
CA PRO A 38 -5.54 -12.18 -5.15
C PRO A 38 -4.43 -11.70 -4.23
N LYS A 39 -3.62 -10.74 -4.69
CA LYS A 39 -2.50 -10.19 -3.91
C LYS A 39 -2.99 -9.37 -2.71
N ILE A 40 -4.06 -8.59 -2.89
CA ILE A 40 -4.73 -7.87 -1.80
C ILE A 40 -5.20 -8.83 -0.71
N GLU A 41 -5.82 -9.95 -1.09
CA GLU A 41 -6.30 -10.95 -0.14
C GLU A 41 -5.14 -11.53 0.70
N GLU A 42 -4.06 -11.97 0.06
CA GLU A 42 -2.89 -12.51 0.74
C GLU A 42 -2.27 -11.50 1.72
N LEU A 43 -2.17 -10.22 1.31
CA LEU A 43 -1.63 -9.15 2.15
C LEU A 43 -2.53 -8.86 3.35
N LEU A 44 -3.85 -8.82 3.16
CA LEU A 44 -4.80 -8.65 4.25
C LEU A 44 -4.79 -9.85 5.23
N ARG A 45 -4.61 -11.07 4.72
CA ARG A 45 -4.40 -12.28 5.53
C ARG A 45 -3.09 -12.21 6.32
N ALA A 46 -2.04 -11.66 5.73
CA ALA A 46 -0.75 -11.43 6.39
C ALA A 46 -0.79 -10.32 7.46
N GLY A 47 -1.94 -9.65 7.62
CA GLY A 47 -2.14 -8.62 8.64
C GLY A 47 -1.87 -7.19 8.16
N ALA A 48 -1.82 -6.96 6.84
CA ALA A 48 -1.71 -5.62 6.29
C ALA A 48 -2.88 -4.73 6.69
N SER A 49 -2.56 -3.49 7.02
CA SER A 49 -3.49 -2.43 7.36
C SER A 49 -3.75 -1.52 6.16
N TYR A 50 -5.00 -1.49 5.70
CA TYR A 50 -5.44 -0.58 4.63
C TYR A 50 -5.66 0.87 5.10
N ASN A 51 -5.56 1.14 6.40
CA ASN A 51 -5.80 2.47 6.99
C ASN A 51 -4.52 3.30 7.18
N VAL A 52 -3.35 2.72 6.90
CA VAL A 52 -2.07 3.40 7.01
C VAL A 52 -1.94 4.42 5.89
N LYS A 53 -1.39 5.59 6.19
CA LYS A 53 -1.14 6.66 5.23
C LYS A 53 0.32 6.64 4.82
N ASP A 54 0.59 6.76 3.53
CA ASP A 54 1.94 6.92 3.02
C ASP A 54 2.45 8.37 3.11
N ALA A 55 3.62 8.63 2.51
CA ALA A 55 4.24 9.94 2.44
C ALA A 55 3.38 11.00 1.71
N ASP A 56 2.48 10.59 0.81
CA ASP A 56 1.51 11.47 0.13
C ASP A 56 0.24 11.69 0.97
N GLY A 57 0.16 11.11 2.17
CA GLY A 57 -1.03 11.15 3.05
C GLY A 57 -2.17 10.25 2.58
N ARG A 58 -1.91 9.31 1.66
CA ARG A 58 -2.92 8.45 1.04
C ARG A 58 -2.88 7.03 1.62
N THR A 59 -4.05 6.45 1.77
CA THR A 59 -4.23 5.06 2.20
C THR A 59 -4.32 4.10 1.02
N ALA A 60 -4.34 2.78 1.29
CA ALA A 60 -4.62 1.78 0.25
C ALA A 60 -6.00 2.00 -0.37
N LEU A 61 -6.99 2.43 0.42
CA LEU A 61 -8.32 2.76 -0.06
C LEU A 61 -8.34 4.03 -0.93
N ASP A 62 -7.44 4.99 -0.70
CA ASP A 62 -7.35 6.19 -1.53
C ASP A 62 -6.77 5.89 -2.92
N ARG A 63 -5.92 4.86 -3.01
CA ARG A 63 -5.30 4.42 -4.28
C ARG A 63 -6.14 3.39 -5.04
N ALA A 64 -7.07 2.73 -4.37
CA ALA A 64 -8.00 1.77 -4.95
C ALA A 64 -9.10 2.44 -5.80
N ASN A 65 -9.63 1.70 -6.78
CA ASN A 65 -10.92 2.01 -7.42
C ASN A 65 -12.09 1.53 -6.52
N GLU A 66 -13.34 1.85 -6.88
CA GLU A 66 -14.52 1.51 -6.06
C GLU A 66 -14.65 0.00 -5.83
N ASP A 67 -14.54 -0.83 -6.87
CA ASP A 67 -14.59 -2.29 -6.76
C ASP A 67 -13.57 -2.87 -5.76
N ILE A 68 -12.35 -2.32 -5.76
CA ILE A 68 -11.27 -2.76 -4.88
C ILE A 68 -11.47 -2.23 -3.46
N LYS A 69 -12.01 -1.03 -3.29
CA LYS A 69 -12.39 -0.52 -1.96
C LYS A 69 -13.44 -1.43 -1.33
N ASP A 70 -14.49 -1.78 -2.06
CA ASP A 70 -15.51 -2.71 -1.58
C ASP A 70 -14.93 -4.08 -1.22
N PHE A 71 -13.98 -4.58 -2.02
CA PHE A 71 -13.29 -5.85 -1.72
C PHE A 71 -12.47 -5.78 -0.42
N ILE A 72 -11.67 -4.73 -0.24
CA ILE A 72 -10.85 -4.54 0.97
C ILE A 72 -11.74 -4.36 2.21
N LEU A 73 -12.79 -3.55 2.11
CA LEU A 73 -13.75 -3.32 3.21
C LEU A 73 -14.54 -4.59 3.53
N GLY A 74 -14.95 -5.35 2.53
CA GLY A 74 -15.64 -6.64 2.68
C GLY A 74 -14.77 -7.70 3.36
N PHE A 75 -13.46 -7.67 3.14
CA PHE A 75 -12.52 -8.58 3.80
C PHE A 75 -12.46 -8.36 5.32
N SER A 76 -12.58 -7.10 5.78
CA SER A 76 -12.58 -6.79 7.21
C SER A 76 -13.79 -7.37 7.97
N VAL A 77 -14.90 -7.64 7.27
CA VAL A 77 -16.13 -8.20 7.87
C VAL A 77 -16.00 -9.70 8.14
N GLN A 78 -15.08 -10.39 7.44
CA GLN A 78 -14.91 -11.84 7.56
C GLN A 78 -14.02 -12.29 8.73
N LYS A 79 -13.47 -11.34 9.52
CA LYS A 79 -12.64 -11.61 10.71
C LYS A 79 -13.45 -11.96 11.99
N THR A 80 -14.68 -12.48 11.86
CA THR A 80 -15.49 -12.93 13.01
C THR A 80 -15.31 -14.41 13.27
#